data_AF-A0A1K2H3W4-F1
#
_entry.id   AF-A0A1K2H3W4-F1
#
_cell.length_a   1.000
_cell.length_b   1.000
_cell.length_c   1.000
_cell.angle_alpha   90.00
_cell.angle_beta   90.00
_cell.angle_gamma   90.00
#
_symmetry.space_group_name_H-M   'P 1'
#
loop_
_entity.id
_entity.type
_entity.pdbx_description
1 polymer ?
#
loop_
_entity_poly.entity_id
_entity_poly.type
_entity_poly.pdbx_seq_one_letter_code
_entity_poly.pdbx_strand_id
1 'polypeptide(L)'
;MIKNLKHAWQFLFENIDYPIDYQLISEYNKIVGAGHYSNPGKLKSEFVFISGTNYKPDIPNYESVKEEIERINILQNPIDRGMEMLASVSRGQWFNNGNKRTA
;
A
#
# COMPACT_ATOMS: atom_id res chain seq x y z
N MET A 1 -9.29 14.37 3.01
CA MET A 1 -9.32 12.90 3.16
C MET A 1 -10.36 12.24 2.26
N ILE A 2 -11.66 12.58 2.37
CA ILE A 2 -12.71 12.03 1.49
C ILE A 2 -12.45 12.32 0.00
N LYS A 3 -11.98 13.53 -0.35
CA LYS A 3 -11.65 13.90 -1.74
C LYS A 3 -10.55 13.00 -2.35
N ASN A 4 -9.53 12.64 -1.57
CA ASN A 4 -8.42 11.82 -2.06
C ASN A 4 -8.84 10.37 -2.27
N LEU A 5 -9.73 9.84 -1.43
CA LEU A 5 -10.33 8.53 -1.66
C LEU A 5 -11.15 8.53 -2.96
N LYS A 6 -11.93 9.60 -3.22
CA LYS A 6 -12.62 9.75 -4.51
C LYS A 6 -11.64 9.71 -5.69
N HIS A 7 -10.51 10.42 -5.60
CA HIS A 7 -9.49 10.39 -6.66
C HIS A 7 -8.85 9.00 -6.82
N ALA A 8 -8.62 8.28 -5.71
CA ALA A 8 -8.11 6.91 -5.77
C ALA A 8 -9.10 5.97 -6.47
N TRP A 9 -10.41 6.11 -6.22
CA TRP A 9 -11.45 5.36 -6.93
C TRP A 9 -11.49 5.70 -8.42
N GLN A 10 -11.32 6.97 -8.80
CA GLN A 10 -11.24 7.36 -10.21
C GLN A 10 -10.02 6.72 -10.88
N PHE A 11 -8.86 6.78 -10.23
CA PHE A 11 -7.63 6.16 -10.69
C PHE A 11 -7.77 4.65 -10.87
N LEU A 12 -8.49 3.95 -9.99
CA LEU A 12 -8.79 2.53 -10.14
C LEU A 12 -9.53 2.23 -11.45
N PHE A 13 -10.61 2.97 -11.74
CA PHE A 13 -11.38 2.73 -12.96
C PHE A 13 -10.60 3.09 -14.23
N GLU A 14 -9.69 4.06 -14.16
CA GLU A 14 -8.83 4.44 -15.28
C GLU A 14 -7.67 3.46 -15.53
N ASN A 15 -7.30 2.64 -14.52
CA ASN A 15 -6.13 1.77 -14.56
C ASN A 15 -6.45 0.32 -14.15
N ILE A 16 -7.68 -0.16 -14.41
CA ILE A 16 -8.15 -1.47 -13.94
C ILE A 16 -7.32 -2.64 -14.49
N ASP A 17 -6.75 -2.49 -15.68
CA ASP A 17 -5.95 -3.50 -16.37
C ASP A 17 -4.45 -3.43 -16.05
N TYR A 18 -4.02 -2.47 -15.21
CA TYR A 18 -2.62 -2.35 -14.85
C TYR A 18 -2.20 -3.52 -13.94
N PRO A 19 -0.96 -4.03 -14.11
CA PRO A 19 -0.44 -5.03 -13.20
C PRO A 19 -0.33 -4.44 -11.78
N ILE A 20 -0.65 -5.26 -10.78
CA ILE A 20 -0.45 -4.87 -9.39
C ILE A 20 1.03 -5.02 -9.06
N ASP A 21 1.77 -3.92 -9.16
CA ASP A 21 3.18 -3.81 -8.79
C ASP A 21 3.40 -2.73 -7.73
N TYR A 22 4.65 -2.55 -7.31
CA TYR A 22 4.99 -1.51 -6.32
C TYR A 22 4.62 -0.11 -6.82
N GLN A 23 4.78 0.16 -8.12
CA GLN A 23 4.53 1.47 -8.73
C GLN A 23 3.06 1.83 -8.63
N LEU A 24 2.15 0.89 -8.94
CA LEU A 24 0.71 1.08 -8.80
C LEU A 24 0.33 1.37 -7.34
N ILE A 25 0.85 0.57 -6.39
CA ILE A 25 0.58 0.73 -4.95
C ILE A 25 1.14 2.06 -4.42
N SER A 26 2.33 2.46 -4.89
CA SER A 26 2.97 3.74 -4.57
C SER A 26 2.12 4.92 -5.06
N GLU A 27 1.59 4.86 -6.28
CA GLU A 27 0.73 5.92 -6.82
C GLU A 27 -0.58 6.01 -6.05
N TYR A 28 -1.18 4.90 -5.63
CA TYR A 28 -2.33 4.93 -4.71
C TYR A 28 -2.00 5.63 -3.39
N ASN A 29 -0.85 5.32 -2.77
CA ASN A 29 -0.45 6.00 -1.53
C ASN A 29 -0.23 7.51 -1.74
N LYS A 30 0.32 7.88 -2.89
CA LYS A 30 0.50 9.28 -3.31
C LYS A 30 -0.83 10.01 -3.46
N ILE A 31 -1.80 9.40 -4.14
CA ILE A 31 -3.16 9.96 -4.31
C ILE A 31 -3.87 10.11 -2.95
N VAL A 32 -3.88 9.05 -2.15
CA VAL A 32 -4.50 9.05 -0.80
C VAL A 32 -3.86 10.12 0.09
N GLY A 33 -2.55 10.32 -0.05
CA GLY A 33 -1.74 11.20 0.79
C GLY A 33 -1.57 12.64 0.34
N ALA A 34 -2.01 12.96 -0.87
CA ALA A 34 -1.85 14.29 -1.45
C ALA A 34 -2.34 15.39 -0.50
N GLY A 35 -1.44 16.28 -0.10
CA GLY A 35 -1.72 17.40 0.82
C GLY A 35 -2.01 17.02 2.28
N HIS A 36 -1.76 15.77 2.69
CA HIS A 36 -2.07 15.28 4.05
C HIS A 36 -0.89 14.77 4.86
N TYR A 37 0.15 14.23 4.22
CA TYR A 37 1.36 13.77 4.90
C TYR A 37 2.59 13.94 4.02
N SER A 38 3.77 13.94 4.65
CA SER A 38 5.05 14.10 3.97
C SER A 38 5.39 12.85 3.13
N ASN A 39 5.98 13.09 1.96
CA ASN A 39 6.53 12.06 1.06
C ASN A 39 5.56 10.90 0.74
N PRO A 40 4.31 11.17 0.32
CA PRO A 40 3.37 10.11 0.00
C PRO A 40 3.84 9.34 -1.26
N GLY A 41 3.63 8.03 -1.28
CA GLY A 41 4.18 7.13 -2.31
C GLY A 41 5.61 6.66 -2.07
N LYS A 42 6.33 7.20 -1.09
CA LYS A 42 7.70 6.77 -0.77
C LYS A 42 7.70 5.74 0.37
N LEU A 43 8.44 4.66 0.19
CA LEU A 43 8.73 3.71 1.28
C LEU A 43 9.26 4.46 2.50
N LYS A 44 8.80 4.07 3.69
CA LYS A 44 9.26 4.67 4.94
C LYS A 44 10.74 4.36 5.16
N SER A 45 11.47 5.34 5.64
CA SER A 45 12.87 5.21 6.06
C SER A 45 13.04 5.15 7.58
N GLU A 46 11.93 5.24 8.31
CA GLU A 46 11.88 5.26 9.77
C GLU A 46 10.92 4.20 10.29
N PHE A 47 11.03 3.90 11.58
CA PHE A 47 10.09 3.00 12.21
C PHE A 47 8.77 3.70 12.51
N VAL A 48 7.68 2.98 12.27
CA VAL A 48 6.33 3.39 12.65
C VAL A 48 5.74 2.32 13.54
N PHE A 49 4.87 2.73 14.48
CA PHE A 49 4.20 1.82 15.39
C PHE A 49 2.74 1.70 15.02
N ILE A 50 2.17 0.50 15.19
CA ILE A 50 0.72 0.32 15.10
C ILE A 50 0.14 0.57 16.50
N SER A 51 -0.57 1.69 16.64
CA SER A 51 -1.24 2.07 17.89
C SER A 51 -2.08 0.93 18.46
N GLY A 52 -1.98 0.71 19.77
CA GLY A 52 -2.68 -0.37 20.45
C GLY A 52 -2.00 -1.74 20.37
N THR A 53 -0.80 -1.82 19.79
CA THR A 53 0.00 -3.06 19.73
C THR A 53 1.47 -2.77 20.05
N ASN A 54 2.21 -3.77 20.52
CA ASN A 54 3.68 -3.72 20.60
C ASN A 54 4.34 -4.10 19.26
N TYR A 55 3.56 -4.30 18.21
CA TYR A 55 4.07 -4.72 16.92
C TYR A 55 4.75 -3.54 16.22
N LYS A 56 6.00 -3.79 15.81
CA LYS A 56 6.86 -2.85 15.11
C LYS A 56 7.26 -3.49 13.77
N PRO A 57 6.66 -3.06 12.64
CA PRO A 57 7.06 -3.55 11.33
C PRO A 57 8.47 -3.10 10.95
N ASP A 58 9.17 -3.95 10.21
CA ASP A 58 10.50 -3.68 9.69
C ASP A 58 10.51 -2.49 8.73
N ILE A 59 11.69 -1.91 8.50
CA ILE A 59 11.87 -0.90 7.44
C ILE A 59 11.86 -1.65 6.10
N PRO A 60 10.84 -1.43 5.25
CA PRO A 60 10.77 -2.11 3.96
C PRO A 60 11.88 -1.59 3.06
N ASN A 61 12.38 -2.47 2.20
CA ASN A 61 13.15 -2.08 1.03
C ASN A 61 12.39 -2.49 -0.24
N TYR A 62 12.80 -1.93 -1.37
CA TYR A 62 12.13 -2.17 -2.65
C TYR A 62 12.03 -3.66 -2.99
N GLU A 63 13.11 -4.43 -2.81
CA GLU A 63 13.12 -5.86 -3.15
C GLU A 63 12.16 -6.65 -2.29
N SER A 64 12.18 -6.46 -0.96
CA SER A 64 11.27 -7.16 -0.04
C SER A 64 9.79 -6.89 -0.34
N VAL A 65 9.45 -5.67 -0.75
CA VAL A 65 8.07 -5.29 -1.10
C VAL A 65 7.68 -5.89 -2.44
N LYS A 66 8.59 -5.85 -3.42
CA LYS A 66 8.39 -6.43 -4.74
C LYS A 66 8.19 -7.95 -4.65
N GLU A 67 9.07 -8.67 -3.95
CA GLU A 67 8.97 -10.11 -3.74
C GLU A 67 7.65 -10.50 -3.08
N GLU A 68 7.20 -9.73 -2.09
CA GLU A 68 5.92 -9.96 -1.41
C GLU A 68 4.73 -9.74 -2.36
N ILE A 69 4.75 -8.68 -3.17
CA ILE A 69 3.71 -8.43 -4.18
C ILE A 69 3.67 -9.56 -5.22
N GLU A 70 4.84 -10.01 -5.70
CA GLU A 70 4.95 -11.11 -6.67
C GLU A 70 4.43 -12.43 -6.09
N ARG A 71 4.77 -12.74 -4.82
CA ARG A 71 4.22 -13.88 -4.08
C ARG A 71 2.70 -13.84 -3.99
N ILE A 72 2.12 -12.66 -3.77
CA ILE A 72 0.66 -12.50 -3.69
C ILE A 72 0.02 -12.63 -5.07
N ASN A 73 0.62 -12.06 -6.11
CA ASN A 73 0.08 -12.07 -7.48
C ASN A 73 -0.07 -13.48 -8.07
N ILE A 74 0.76 -14.44 -7.67
CA ILE A 74 0.65 -15.84 -8.14
C ILE A 74 -0.49 -16.62 -7.48
N LEU A 75 -1.14 -16.08 -6.44
CA LEU A 75 -2.30 -16.71 -5.81
C LEU A 75 -3.45 -16.82 -6.81
N GLN A 76 -3.98 -18.03 -6.97
CA GLN A 76 -5.01 -18.33 -7.98
C GLN A 76 -6.37 -17.74 -7.61
N ASN A 77 -6.72 -17.76 -6.32
CA ASN A 77 -7.98 -17.23 -5.85
C ASN A 77 -7.91 -15.69 -5.73
N PRO A 78 -8.78 -14.93 -6.41
CA PRO A 78 -8.75 -13.48 -6.38
C PRO A 78 -9.12 -12.89 -5.01
N ILE A 79 -9.96 -13.57 -4.22
CA ILE A 79 -10.30 -13.17 -2.86
C ILE A 79 -9.06 -13.31 -1.95
N ASP A 80 -8.37 -14.45 -2.02
CA ASP A 80 -7.15 -14.67 -1.25
C ASP A 80 -6.08 -13.64 -1.62
N ARG A 81 -5.92 -13.37 -2.92
CA ARG A 81 -5.02 -12.31 -3.41
C ARG A 81 -5.34 -10.95 -2.80
N GLY A 82 -6.62 -10.55 -2.81
CA GLY A 82 -7.06 -9.29 -2.23
C GLY A 82 -6.83 -9.22 -0.73
N MET A 83 -7.16 -10.30 0.00
CA MET A 83 -6.98 -10.38 1.46
C MET A 83 -5.52 -10.34 1.86
N GLU A 84 -4.65 -11.05 1.13
CA GLU A 84 -3.21 -11.05 1.35
C GLU A 84 -2.59 -9.69 1.04
N MET A 85 -2.98 -9.04 -0.07
CA MET A 85 -2.52 -7.67 -0.37
C MET A 85 -2.94 -6.68 0.73
N LEU A 86 -4.21 -6.74 1.15
CA LEU A 86 -4.74 -5.93 2.24
C LEU A 86 -3.92 -6.11 3.52
N ALA A 87 -3.66 -7.38 3.89
CA ALA A 87 -2.91 -7.74 5.08
C ALA A 87 -1.44 -7.29 4.98
N SER A 88 -0.77 -7.51 3.87
CA SER A 88 0.66 -7.21 3.69
C SER A 88 0.93 -5.71 3.69
N VAL A 89 0.15 -4.91 2.96
CA VAL A 89 0.29 -3.43 2.99
C VAL A 89 -0.05 -2.89 4.39
N SER A 90 -1.14 -3.37 5.00
CA SER A 90 -1.61 -2.89 6.30
C SER A 90 -0.71 -3.30 7.46
N ARG A 91 -0.17 -4.51 7.46
CA ARG A 91 0.71 -5.01 8.53
C ARG A 91 2.14 -4.53 8.31
N GLY A 92 2.63 -4.59 7.07
CA GLY A 92 3.99 -4.16 6.72
C GLY A 92 4.24 -2.66 6.89
N GLN A 93 3.18 -1.85 6.93
CA GLN A 93 3.26 -0.39 7.04
C GLN A 93 4.31 0.20 6.07
N TRP A 94 4.21 -0.13 4.78
CA TRP A 94 5.27 0.18 3.82
C TRP A 94 5.57 1.68 3.66
N PHE A 95 4.55 2.51 3.84
CA PHE A 95 4.63 3.96 3.76
C PHE A 95 4.58 4.60 5.15
N ASN A 96 5.03 5.85 5.28
CA ASN A 96 4.95 6.59 6.55
C ASN A 96 3.52 6.76 7.06
N ASN A 97 2.55 6.87 6.15
CA ASN A 97 1.15 7.09 6.45
C ASN A 97 0.26 6.48 5.36
N GLY A 98 -1.01 6.28 5.70
CA GLY A 98 -2.03 5.92 4.71
C GLY A 98 -2.11 4.43 4.35
N ASN A 99 -1.26 3.56 4.91
CA ASN A 99 -1.19 2.13 4.55
C ASN A 99 -2.55 1.43 4.42
N LYS A 100 -3.42 1.52 5.44
CA LYS A 100 -4.75 0.88 5.43
C LYS A 100 -5.75 1.48 4.42
N ARG A 101 -5.48 2.68 3.90
CA ARG A 101 -6.32 3.35 2.88
C ARG A 101 -5.76 3.14 1.46
N THR A 102 -4.49 2.77 1.38
CA THR A 102 -3.81 2.37 0.14
C THR A 102 -4.09 0.91 -0.18
N ALA A 103 -4.07 0.07 0.85
CA ALA A 103 -4.44 -1.34 0.81
C ALA A 103 -5.92 -1.51 0.42
#